data_AF-A0A7I8D8P6-F1
#
_entry.id   AF-A0A7I8D8P6-F1
#
_cell.length_a   1.000
_cell.length_b   1.000
_cell.length_c   1.000
_cell.angle_alpha   90.00
_cell.angle_beta   90.00
_cell.angle_gamma   90.00
#
_symmetry.space_group_name_H-M   'P 1'
#
loop_
_entity.id
_entity.type
_entity.pdbx_description
1 polymer ?
#
loop_
_entity_poly.entity_id
_entity_poly.type
_entity_poly.pdbx_seq_one_letter_code
_entity_poly.pdbx_strand_id
1 'polypeptide(L)' 'MADFIPKPYKKEPVTIRLSSDKIEEIDRLADVCHISRSALINQCIDYALEHVPMFVLANSENKSS' A
#
# COMPACT_ATOMS: atom_id res chain seq x y z
N MET A 1 36.89 12.33 -0.10
CA MET A 1 35.43 12.15 -0.05
C MET A 1 35.01 11.67 -1.42
N ALA A 2 35.08 10.35 -1.64
CA ALA A 2 34.88 9.75 -2.96
C ALA A 2 33.37 9.59 -3.21
N ASP A 3 32.89 10.40 -4.15
CA ASP A 3 31.74 10.20 -5.04
C ASP A 3 30.50 9.53 -4.44
N PHE A 4 29.64 10.33 -3.81
CA PHE A 4 28.24 9.97 -3.65
C PHE A 4 27.56 9.97 -5.02
N ILE A 5 27.49 8.81 -5.67
CA ILE A 5 26.74 8.61 -6.91
C ILE A 5 25.26 8.37 -6.51
N PRO A 6 24.33 9.29 -6.81
CA PRO A 6 22.94 9.11 -6.45
C PRO A 6 22.39 7.86 -7.16
N LYS A 7 21.94 6.87 -6.39
CA LYS A 7 21.23 5.72 -6.95
C LYS A 7 19.83 6.18 -7.35
N PRO A 8 19.35 5.89 -8.57
CA PRO A 8 18.00 6.23 -8.96
C PRO A 8 17.02 5.54 -8.00
N TYR A 9 16.07 6.30 -7.47
CA TYR A 9 14.99 5.77 -6.66
C TYR A 9 14.18 4.79 -7.52
N LYS A 10 14.02 3.55 -7.07
CA LYS A 10 13.28 2.52 -7.81
C LYS A 10 11.75 2.67 -7.71
N LYS A 11 11.28 3.59 -6.86
CA LYS A 11 9.86 3.78 -6.55
C LYS A 11 9.47 5.21 -6.85
N GLU A 12 8.33 5.39 -7.51
CA GLU A 12 7.75 6.70 -7.78
C GLU A 12 6.95 7.19 -6.57
N PRO A 13 7.14 8.45 -6.12
CA PRO A 13 6.33 9.01 -5.04
C PRO A 13 4.92 9.31 -5.52
N VAL A 14 3.91 8.92 -4.73
CA VAL A 14 2.50 9.16 -5.03
C VAL A 14 1.84 9.84 -3.84
N THR A 15 1.03 10.86 -4.11
CA THR A 15 0.20 11.53 -3.10
C THR A 15 -1.21 10.94 -3.13
N ILE A 16 -1.66 10.40 -2.00
CA ILE A 16 -3.02 9.88 -1.83
C ILE A 16 -3.77 10.65 -0.75
N ARG A 17 -5.10 10.77 -0.88
CA ARG A 17 -5.96 11.37 0.14
C ARG A 17 -6.52 10.28 1.04
N LEU A 18 -6.33 10.42 2.35
CA LEU A 18 -6.84 9.53 3.38
C LEU A 18 -7.50 10.36 4.48
N SER A 19 -8.48 9.79 5.18
CA SER A 19 -9.03 10.42 6.38
C SER A 19 -8.00 10.41 7.52
N SER A 20 -8.10 11.36 8.46
CA SER A 20 -7.25 11.43 9.65
C SER A 20 -7.21 10.10 10.39
N ASP A 21 -8.38 9.51 10.63
CA ASP A 21 -8.53 8.31 11.45
C ASP A 21 -7.81 7.11 10.81
N LYS A 22 -7.82 7.03 9.48
CA LYS A 22 -7.07 6.03 8.73
C LYS A 22 -5.56 6.22 8.85
N ILE A 23 -5.09 7.47 8.82
CA ILE A 23 -3.65 7.76 8.96
C ILE A 23 -3.17 7.34 10.34
N GLU A 24 -3.92 7.67 11.39
CA GLU A 24 -3.59 7.30 12.77
C GLU A 24 -3.55 5.79 12.98
N GLU A 25 -4.46 5.04 12.37
CA GLU A 25 -4.48 3.59 12.46
C GLU A 25 -3.29 2.96 11.73
N ILE A 26 -2.96 3.48 10.54
CA ILE A 26 -1.76 3.03 9.80
C ILE A 26 -0.50 3.30 10.63
N ASP A 27 -0.41 4.45 11.31
CA ASP A 27 0.74 4.77 12.17
C ASP A 27 0.85 3.82 13.35
N ARG A 28 -0.26 3.56 14.05
CA ARG A 28 -0.30 2.58 15.14
C ARG A 28 0.15 1.18 14.69
N LEU A 29 -0.34 0.73 13.53
CA LEU A 29 0.04 -0.58 12.98
C LEU A 29 1.51 -0.61 12.54
N ALA A 30 2.00 0.47 11.94
CA ALA A 30 3.39 0.58 11.51
C ALA A 30 4.35 0.50 12.70
N ASP A 31 3.99 1.15 13.82
CA ASP A 31 4.74 1.10 15.07
C ASP A 31 4.78 -0.31 15.68
N VAL A 32 3.63 -1.01 15.69
CA VAL A 32 3.53 -2.40 16.19
C VAL A 32 4.34 -3.36 15.31
N CYS A 33 4.33 -3.17 14.00
CA CYS A 33 5.07 -4.01 13.05
C CYS A 33 6.55 -3.60 12.91
N HIS A 34 6.98 -2.51 13.54
CA HIS A 34 8.32 -1.94 13.43
C HIS A 34 8.77 -1.67 11.98
N ILE A 35 7.85 -1.18 11.15
CA ILE A 35 8.12 -0.82 9.74
C ILE A 35 7.67 0.61 9.46
N SER A 36 8.14 1.19 8.35
CA SER A 36 7.67 2.52 7.96
C SER A 36 6.22 2.49 7.50
N ARG A 37 5.50 3.61 7.70
CA ARG A 37 4.16 3.84 7.13
C ARG A 37 4.08 3.47 5.64
N SER A 38 5.09 3.89 4.86
CA SER A 38 5.15 3.60 3.43
C SER A 38 5.31 2.10 3.16
N ALA A 39 6.13 1.40 3.95
CA ALA A 39 6.29 -0.06 3.82
C ALA A 39 4.97 -0.78 4.14
N LEU A 40 4.29 -0.40 5.22
CA LEU A 40 3.00 -0.97 5.59
C LEU A 40 1.94 -0.72 4.50
N ILE A 41 1.81 0.51 4.02
CA ILE A 41 0.86 0.85 2.95
C ILE A 41 1.11 0.00 1.69
N ASN A 42 2.38 -0.16 1.29
CA ASN A 42 2.70 -1.01 0.13
C ASN A 42 2.31 -2.48 0.38
N GLN A 43 2.61 -3.05 1.55
CA GLN A 43 2.21 -4.43 1.88
C GLN A 43 0.70 -4.62 1.86
N CYS A 44 -0.07 -3.65 2.39
CA CYS A 44 -1.52 -3.69 2.33
C CYS A 44 -2.04 -3.64 0.89
N ILE A 45 -1.40 -2.84 0.02
CA ILE A 45 -1.76 -2.76 -1.41
C ILE A 45 -1.41 -4.07 -2.11
N ASP A 46 -0.22 -4.63 -1.88
CA ASP A 46 0.23 -5.89 -2.48
C ASP A 46 -0.73 -7.03 -2.10
N TYR A 47 -1.06 -7.14 -0.81
CA TYR A 47 -2.04 -8.11 -0.32
C TYR A 47 -3.40 -7.93 -0.99
N ALA A 48 -3.90 -6.69 -1.07
CA ALA A 48 -5.17 -6.42 -1.71
C ALA A 48 -5.13 -6.82 -3.19
N LEU A 49 -4.10 -6.45 -3.95
CA LEU A 49 -3.97 -6.76 -5.38
C LEU A 49 -3.91 -8.27 -5.65
N GLU A 50 -3.25 -9.05 -4.80
CA GLU A 50 -3.21 -10.51 -4.90
C GLU A 50 -4.61 -11.15 -4.70
N HIS A 51 -5.45 -10.53 -3.87
CA HIS A 51 -6.78 -11.06 -3.51
C HIS A 51 -7.93 -10.41 -4.27
N VAL A 52 -7.72 -9.28 -4.95
CA VAL A 52 -8.72 -8.57 -5.78
C VAL A 52 -9.33 -9.47 -6.88
N PRO A 53 -8.58 -10.33 -7.60
CA PRO A 53 -9.17 -11.23 -8.59
C PRO A 53 -10.30 -12.10 -8.03
N MET A 54 -10.20 -12.52 -6.76
CA MET A 54 -11.26 -13.27 -6.08
C MET A 54 -12.53 -12.43 -5.93
N PHE A 55 -12.39 -11.15 -5.59
CA PHE A 55 -13.51 -10.23 -5.44
C PHE A 55 -14.14 -9.83 -6.77
N VAL A 56 -13.35 -9.67 -7.83
CA VAL A 56 -13.88 -9.27 -9.14
C VAL A 56 -14.65 -10.41 -9.80
N LEU A 57 -14.18 -11.66 -9.68
CA LEU A 57 -14.88 -12.83 -10.21
C LEU A 57 -16.19 -13.10 -9.45
N ALA A 58 -16.19 -13.04 -8.12
CA ALA A 58 -17.38 -13.24 -7.30
C ALA A 58 -18.48 -12.18 -7.54
N ASN A 59 -18.11 -10.95 -7.89
CA ASN A 59 -19.07 -9.89 -8.22
C ASN A 59 -19.49 -9.86 -9.69
N SER A 60 -18.81 -10.61 -10.56
CA SER A 60 -19.19 -10.74 -11.98
C SER A 60 -20.33 -11.74 -12.20
N GLU A 61 -20.49 -12.73 -11.32
CA GLU A 61 -21.60 -13.70 -11.35
C GLU A 61 -22.94 -13.10 -10.88
N ASN A 62 -22.89 -12.00 -10.12
CA ASN A 62 -24.08 -11.34 -9.55
C ASN A 62 -24.70 -10.28 -10.48
N LYS A 63 -24.18 -10.13 -11.71
CA LYS A 63 -24.71 -9.20 -12.73
C LYS A 63 -25.57 -9.84 -13.80
N SER A 64 -25.85 -11.15 -13.68
CA SER A 64 -26.75 -11.89 -14.56
C SER A 64 -27.94 -12.45 -13.78
N SER A 65 -28.78 -11.58 -13.24
CA SER A 65 -30.18 -11.86 -12.84
C SER A 65 -30.99 -10.58 -12.84
#